data_AF-A0A378YW58-F1
#
_entry.id   AF-A0A378YW58-F1
#
_cell.length_a   1.000
_cell.length_b   1.000
_cell.length_c   1.000
_cell.angle_alpha   90.00
_cell.angle_beta   90.00
_cell.angle_gamma   90.00
#
_symmetry.space_group_name_H-M   'P 1'
#
loop_
_entity.id
_entity.type
_entity.pdbx_description
1 polymer ?
#
loop_
_entity_poly.entity_id
_entity_poly.type
_entity_poly.pdbx_seq_one_letter_code
_entity_poly.pdbx_strand_id
1 'polypeptide(L)'
;MADLLCGLSIRARHRPPRYTYDATDAQWAVIASRLPWPIWLDGAGGRPEEHCRREIVDAIFYLVDSGCKWRNLPADFLVHRP
;
A
#
# COMPACT_ATOMS: atom_id res chain seq x y z
N MET A 1 12.20 0.12 -9.40
CA MET A 1 12.90 0.43 -8.13
C MET A 1 11.92 0.69 -6.98
N ALA A 2 10.89 1.55 -7.14
CA ALA A 2 9.89 1.82 -6.09
C ALA A 2 9.04 0.58 -5.69
N ASP A 3 8.83 -0.36 -6.60
CA ASP A 3 8.08 -1.60 -6.33
C ASP A 3 8.86 -2.62 -5.49
N LEU A 4 10.17 -2.41 -5.27
CA LEU A 4 10.96 -3.28 -4.39
C LEU A 4 10.43 -3.25 -2.96
N LEU A 5 10.01 -2.07 -2.47
CA LEU A 5 9.36 -1.94 -1.15
C LEU A 5 8.04 -2.71 -1.08
N CYS A 6 7.35 -2.87 -2.21
CA CYS A 6 6.14 -3.68 -2.27
C CYS A 6 6.48 -5.15 -2.21
N GLY A 7 7.47 -5.63 -2.97
CA GLY A 7 7.92 -7.03 -2.98
C GLY A 7 8.52 -7.54 -1.66
N LEU A 8 8.79 -6.65 -0.70
CA LEU A 8 9.30 -6.96 0.63
C LEU A 8 8.17 -7.14 1.67
N SER A 9 6.91 -6.85 1.33
CA SER A 9 5.78 -7.03 2.24
C SER A 9 5.33 -8.50 2.30
N ILE A 10 4.96 -8.96 3.51
CA ILE A 10 4.45 -10.32 3.74
C ILE A 10 3.13 -10.58 2.98
N ARG A 11 2.32 -9.54 2.73
CA ARG A 11 1.08 -9.62 1.94
C ARG A 11 1.16 -8.91 0.60
N ALA A 12 2.36 -8.65 0.08
CA ALA A 12 2.55 -8.01 -1.21
C ALA A 12 1.77 -8.72 -2.33
N ARG A 13 0.75 -8.07 -2.89
CA ARG A 13 0.08 -8.55 -4.11
C ARG A 13 0.32 -7.56 -5.25
N HIS A 14 0.64 -8.10 -6.42
CA HIS A 14 0.68 -7.35 -7.66
C HIS A 14 -0.71 -6.73 -7.91
N ARG A 15 -0.77 -5.40 -8.07
CA ARG A 15 -2.02 -4.62 -7.96
C ARG A 15 -2.61 -4.25 -9.34
N PRO A 16 -3.83 -4.69 -9.69
CA PRO A 16 -4.76 -3.90 -10.49
C PRO A 16 -5.37 -2.78 -9.63
N PRO A 17 -5.70 -1.59 -10.18
CA PRO A 17 -6.24 -0.48 -9.40
C PRO A 17 -7.54 -0.89 -8.68
N ARG A 18 -7.63 -0.57 -7.38
CA ARG A 18 -8.67 -1.01 -6.44
C ARG A 18 -9.55 0.13 -5.95
N TYR A 19 -8.97 1.30 -5.67
CA TYR A 19 -9.73 2.51 -5.35
C TYR A 19 -9.66 3.50 -6.51
N THR A 20 -10.68 4.34 -6.64
CA THR A 20 -10.74 5.42 -7.64
C THR A 20 -9.58 6.42 -7.50
N TYR A 21 -8.95 6.46 -6.31
CA TYR A 21 -7.90 7.41 -5.94
C TYR A 21 -6.54 6.74 -5.73
N ASP A 22 -6.34 5.57 -6.34
CA ASP A 22 -5.04 4.90 -6.32
C ASP A 22 -3.99 5.77 -7.00
N ALA A 23 -2.79 5.84 -6.41
CA ALA A 23 -1.67 6.51 -7.02
C ALA A 23 -1.27 5.77 -8.31
N THR A 24 -1.19 6.51 -9.42
CA THR A 24 -0.52 6.05 -10.64
C THR A 24 0.94 5.70 -10.36
N ASP A 25 1.57 4.89 -11.20
CA ASP A 25 2.96 4.49 -10.99
C ASP A 25 3.93 5.69 -10.93
N ALA A 26 3.65 6.74 -11.72
CA ALA A 26 4.43 7.98 -11.69
C ALA A 26 4.27 8.73 -10.35
N GLN A 27 3.05 8.85 -9.84
CA GLN A 27 2.80 9.45 -8.53
C GLN A 27 3.41 8.60 -7.41
N TRP A 28 3.29 7.29 -7.51
CA TRP A 28 3.87 6.35 -6.55
C TRP A 28 5.39 6.48 -6.49
N ALA A 29 6.09 6.58 -7.63
CA ALA A 29 7.54 6.76 -7.65
C ALA A 29 8.00 8.00 -6.88
N VAL A 30 7.25 9.10 -7.00
CA VAL A 30 7.51 10.36 -6.28
C VAL A 30 7.29 10.20 -4.78
N ILE A 31 6.25 9.48 -4.35
CA ILE A 31 5.96 9.21 -2.93
C ILE A 31 6.99 8.25 -2.33
N ALA A 32 7.23 7.12 -3.01
CA ALA A 32 8.11 6.06 -2.55
C ALA A 32 9.53 6.54 -2.27
N SER A 33 10.05 7.46 -3.10
CA SER A 33 11.38 8.07 -2.90
C SER A 33 11.54 8.85 -1.59
N ARG A 34 10.43 9.27 -0.97
CA ARG A 34 10.42 10.04 0.27
C ARG A 34 10.15 9.21 1.52
N LEU A 35 9.73 7.96 1.35
CA LEU A 35 9.46 7.08 2.48
C LEU A 35 10.79 6.61 3.10
N PRO A 36 10.91 6.58 4.44
CA PRO A 36 12.12 6.13 5.10
C PRO A 36 12.38 4.65 4.80
N TRP A 37 13.63 4.22 4.72
CA TRP A 37 13.96 2.80 4.52
C TRP A 37 13.32 1.93 5.63
N PRO A 38 12.70 0.78 5.28
CA PRO A 38 12.16 -0.15 6.27
C PRO A 38 13.28 -0.80 7.10
N ILE A 39 13.53 -0.27 8.29
CA ILE A 39 14.58 -0.72 9.22
C ILE A 39 14.47 -2.20 9.63
N TRP A 40 13.28 -2.80 9.53
CA TRP A 40 13.08 -4.23 9.83
C TRP A 40 13.78 -5.15 8.83
N LEU A 41 14.10 -4.65 7.62
CA LEU A 41 14.89 -5.39 6.63
C LEU A 41 16.36 -5.52 7.01
N ASP A 42 16.88 -4.57 7.78
CA ASP A 42 18.29 -4.55 8.19
C ASP A 42 18.53 -5.41 9.45
N GLY A 43 17.52 -6.17 9.89
CA GLY A 43 17.59 -6.98 11.11
C GLY A 43 17.65 -6.16 12.40
N ALA A 44 17.38 -4.85 12.33
CA ALA A 44 17.43 -3.91 13.46
C ALA A 44 16.27 -4.07 14.48
N GLY A 45 15.49 -5.15 14.37
CA GLY A 45 14.32 -5.44 15.21
C GLY A 45 13.04 -4.74 14.75
N GLY A 46 11.98 -4.85 15.56
CA GLY A 46 10.64 -4.34 15.25
C GLY A 46 9.73 -5.36 14.57
N ARG A 47 8.41 -5.07 14.54
CA ARG A 47 7.44 -5.92 13.85
C ARG A 47 7.60 -5.74 12.33
N PRO A 48 7.79 -6.81 11.54
CA PRO A 48 7.81 -6.73 10.09
C PRO A 48 6.56 -6.07 9.53
N GLU A 49 6.73 -5.27 8.48
CA GLU A 49 5.59 -4.68 7.77
C GLU A 49 4.80 -5.77 7.05
N GLU A 50 3.54 -5.93 7.44
CA GLU A 50 2.65 -6.96 6.88
C GLU A 50 2.07 -6.55 5.52
N HIS A 51 1.97 -5.25 5.26
CA HIS A 51 1.32 -4.68 4.08
C HIS A 51 2.30 -3.90 3.21
N CYS A 52 2.04 -3.90 1.90
CA CYS A 52 2.85 -3.09 0.99
C CYS A 52 2.57 -1.61 1.27
N ARG A 53 3.63 -0.80 1.34
CA ARG A 53 3.50 0.64 1.63
C ARG A 53 2.61 1.38 0.63
N ARG A 54 2.60 0.95 -0.64
CA ARG A 54 1.69 1.47 -1.66
C ARG A 54 0.24 1.24 -1.28
N GLU A 55 -0.10 0.05 -0.79
CA GLU A 55 -1.46 -0.26 -0.35
C GLU A 55 -1.91 0.62 0.82
N ILE A 56 -1.00 0.88 1.77
CA ILE A 56 -1.27 1.78 2.90
C ILE A 56 -1.52 3.21 2.41
N VAL A 57 -0.67 3.73 1.52
CA VAL A 57 -0.81 5.08 0.98
C VAL A 57 -2.09 5.23 0.16
N ASP A 58 -2.40 4.28 -0.72
CA ASP A 58 -3.64 4.27 -1.50
C ASP A 58 -4.87 4.19 -0.57
N ALA A 59 -4.79 3.43 0.52
CA ALA A 59 -5.83 3.39 1.55
C ALA A 59 -5.98 4.76 2.24
N ILE A 60 -4.89 5.45 2.58
CA ILE A 60 -4.94 6.80 3.13
C ILE A 60 -5.60 7.77 2.15
N PHE A 61 -5.25 7.73 0.86
CA PHE A 61 -5.89 8.57 -0.16
C PHE A 61 -7.38 8.29 -0.29
N TYR A 62 -7.78 7.01 -0.27
CA TYR A 62 -9.18 6.63 -0.20
C TYR A 62 -9.89 7.23 1.02
N LEU A 63 -9.28 7.15 2.22
CA LEU A 63 -9.85 7.69 3.46
C LEU A 63 -10.03 9.21 3.35
N VAL A 64 -8.98 9.92 2.92
CA VAL A 64 -8.94 11.39 2.89
C VAL A 64 -9.86 11.97 1.83
N ASP A 65 -9.89 11.41 0.62
CA ASP A 65 -10.72 11.95 -0.46
C ASP A 65 -12.20 11.56 -0.29
N SER A 66 -12.47 10.27 -0.06
CA SER A 66 -13.84 9.78 -0.10
C SER A 66 -14.56 9.88 1.25
N GLY A 67 -13.85 9.98 2.37
CA GLY A 67 -14.41 9.92 3.72
C GLY A 67 -14.90 8.52 4.11
N CYS A 68 -14.22 7.46 3.63
CA CYS A 68 -14.58 6.06 3.89
C CYS A 68 -15.94 5.62 3.30
N LYS A 69 -16.32 6.12 2.12
CA LYS A 69 -17.59 5.76 1.50
C LYS A 69 -17.59 4.28 1.11
N TRP A 70 -18.50 3.49 1.70
CA TRP A 70 -18.70 2.07 1.39
C TRP A 70 -18.85 1.74 -0.10
N ARG A 71 -19.44 2.64 -0.89
CA ARG A 71 -19.60 2.46 -2.35
C ARG A 71 -18.27 2.47 -3.12
N ASN A 72 -17.24 3.07 -2.55
CA ASN A 72 -15.90 3.16 -3.13
C ASN A 72 -14.98 2.06 -2.58
N LEU A 73 -15.49 1.17 -1.73
CA LEU A 73 -14.75 0.03 -1.24
C LEU A 73 -14.58 -1.02 -2.36
N PRO A 74 -13.36 -1.51 -2.62
CA PRO A 74 -13.10 -2.55 -3.60
C PRO A 74 -13.90 -3.80 -3.26
N ALA A 75 -14.47 -4.45 -4.26
CA ALA A 75 -15.28 -5.65 -4.08
C ALA A 75 -14.50 -6.81 -3.39
N ASP A 76 -13.19 -6.82 -3.52
CA ASP A 76 -12.30 -7.83 -2.95
C ASP A 76 -11.80 -7.51 -1.53
N PHE A 77 -12.14 -6.34 -0.98
CA PHE A 77 -11.82 -5.99 0.41
C PHE A 77 -12.55 -6.89 1.42
N LEU A 78 -13.76 -7.35 1.09
CA LEU A 78 -14.58 -8.19 1.97
C LEU A 78 -14.18 -9.67 1.95
N VAL A 79 -13.24 -10.05 1.09
CA VAL A 79 -12.71 -11.42 1.06
C VAL A 79 -11.60 -11.51 2.11
N HIS A 80 -11.98 -11.78 3.37
CA HIS A 80 -11.04 -12.24 4.37
C HIS A 80 -10.54 -13.63 3.92
N ARG A 81 -9.36 -13.64 3.28
CA ARG A 81 -8.67 -14.87 2.91
C ARG A 81 -7.59 -15.13 3.98
N PRO A 82 -7.73 -16.20 4.79
CA PRO A 82 -6.78 -16.54 5.84
C PRO A 82 -5.38 -16.85 5.28
#